data_AF-W2YDY2-F1
#
_entry.id   AF-W2YDY2-F1
#
_cell.length_a   1.000
_cell.length_b   1.000
_cell.length_c   1.000
_cell.angle_alpha   90.00
_cell.angle_beta   90.00
_cell.angle_gamma   90.00
#
_symmetry.space_group_name_H-M   'P 1'
#
loop_
_entity.id
_entity.type
_entity.pdbx_description
1 polymer ?
#
loop_
_entity_poly.entity_id
_entity_poly.type
_entity_poly.pdbx_seq_one_letter_code
_entity_poly.pdbx_strand_id
1 'polypeptide(L)'
;MKAAELSPLKRSEQEFLQQTARQRITTYDGHTWEYYDSGRLSDANSGRPPLVCLPGTSGAALCFHLQLRELGAKGFRVLAIQHPIVWTHEEWIQSFDRFLNAMNLPEIHVYAVSLGAYLIQV
;
A
#
# COMPACT_ATOMS: atom_id res chain seq x y z
N MET A 1 -24.97 12.57 -26.98
CA MET A 1 -24.59 11.63 -25.90
C MET A 1 -24.06 12.45 -24.73
N LYS A 2 -24.77 12.50 -23.60
CA LYS A 2 -24.25 13.12 -22.37
C LYS A 2 -23.13 12.21 -21.85
N ALA A 3 -21.93 12.74 -21.64
CA ALA A 3 -20.88 12.03 -20.93
C ALA A 3 -21.43 11.63 -19.55
N ALA A 4 -21.42 10.34 -19.23
CA ALA A 4 -21.84 9.87 -17.92
C ALA A 4 -20.88 10.48 -16.88
N GLU A 5 -21.39 11.35 -16.01
CA GLU A 5 -20.60 11.96 -14.96
C GLU A 5 -20.00 10.85 -14.08
N LEU A 6 -18.67 10.82 -14.00
CA LEU A 6 -17.96 9.89 -13.13
C LEU A 6 -18.39 10.14 -11.68
N SER A 7 -18.66 9.06 -10.95
CA SER A 7 -18.95 9.14 -9.52
C SER A 7 -17.80 9.84 -8.77
N PRO A 8 -18.07 10.54 -7.66
CA PRO A 8 -17.04 11.25 -6.91
C PRO A 8 -15.84 10.37 -6.55
N LEU A 9 -16.09 9.10 -6.19
CA LEU A 9 -15.05 8.13 -5.86
C LEU A 9 -14.18 7.74 -7.07
N LYS A 10 -14.79 7.52 -8.24
CA LYS A 10 -14.02 7.23 -9.46
C LYS A 10 -13.18 8.42 -9.92
N ARG A 11 -13.70 9.63 -9.72
CA ARG A 11 -12.96 10.87 -10.00
C ARG A 11 -11.75 11.00 -9.08
N SER A 12 -11.92 10.82 -7.77
CA SER A 12 -10.82 10.90 -6.81
C SER A 12 -9.73 9.85 -7.05
N GLU A 13 -10.13 8.65 -7.48
CA GLU A 13 -9.19 7.60 -7.86
C GLU A 13 -8.37 8.00 -9.09
N GLN A 14 -9.01 8.54 -10.13
CA GLN A 14 -8.31 9.01 -11.33
C GLN A 14 -7.33 10.16 -11.03
N GLU A 15 -7.75 11.13 -10.21
CA GLU A 15 -6.89 12.23 -9.76
C GLU A 15 -5.67 11.71 -8.99
N PHE A 16 -5.88 10.73 -8.12
CA PHE A 16 -4.79 10.09 -7.38
C PHE A 16 -3.79 9.41 -8.31
N LEU A 17 -4.27 8.62 -9.28
CA LEU A 17 -3.42 7.90 -10.24
C LEU A 17 -2.60 8.81 -11.15
N GLN A 18 -3.05 10.05 -11.39
CA GLN A 18 -2.27 11.05 -12.13
C GLN A 18 -1.05 11.54 -11.34
N GLN A 19 -1.09 11.48 -10.01
CA GLN A 19 -0.05 12.01 -9.13
C GLN A 19 0.83 10.91 -8.53
N THR A 20 0.26 9.72 -8.28
CA THR A 20 0.95 8.61 -7.64
C THR A 20 0.97 7.41 -8.57
N ALA A 21 2.16 7.09 -9.07
CA ALA A 21 2.39 5.91 -9.89
C ALA A 21 2.38 4.64 -9.03
N ARG A 22 1.87 3.54 -9.60
CA ARG A 22 2.05 2.21 -9.03
C ARG A 22 3.52 1.79 -9.18
N GLN A 23 4.10 1.35 -8.08
CA GLN A 23 5.47 0.86 -8.01
C GLN A 23 5.49 -0.65 -7.82
N ARG A 24 6.63 -1.25 -8.13
CA ARG A 24 6.88 -2.67 -7.94
C ARG A 24 8.27 -2.88 -7.36
N ILE A 25 8.41 -3.89 -6.53
CA ILE A 25 9.71 -4.35 -6.03
C ILE A 25 9.72 -5.88 -6.05
N THR A 26 10.77 -6.44 -6.63
CA THR A 26 10.98 -7.89 -6.65
C THR A 26 12.01 -8.22 -5.58
N THR A 27 11.62 -9.07 -4.63
CA THR A 27 12.50 -9.55 -3.56
C THR A 27 13.42 -10.64 -4.09
N TYR A 28 14.47 -10.99 -3.33
CA TYR A 28 15.52 -11.91 -3.78
C TYR A 28 15.04 -13.34 -4.04
N ASP A 29 13.87 -13.72 -3.51
CA ASP A 29 13.19 -14.99 -3.74
C ASP A 29 12.27 -14.98 -4.96
N GLY A 30 12.29 -13.90 -5.76
CA GLY A 30 11.55 -13.77 -7.02
C GLY A 30 10.10 -13.28 -6.87
N HIS A 31 9.58 -13.14 -5.64
CA HIS A 31 8.25 -12.59 -5.43
C HIS A 31 8.23 -11.09 -5.75
N THR A 32 7.22 -10.67 -6.50
CA THR A 32 7.03 -9.25 -6.85
C THR A 32 5.88 -8.66 -6.07
N TRP A 33 6.18 -7.63 -5.30
CA TRP A 33 5.21 -6.82 -4.58
C TRP A 33 4.86 -5.59 -5.42
N GLU A 34 3.58 -5.22 -5.45
CA GLU A 34 3.15 -3.94 -5.99
C GLU A 34 2.72 -3.02 -4.85
N TYR A 35 2.91 -1.72 -5.00
CA TYR A 35 2.48 -0.77 -3.99
C TYR A 35 2.29 0.63 -4.57
N TYR A 36 1.60 1.47 -3.81
CA TYR A 36 1.62 2.92 -3.95
C TYR A 36 2.32 3.51 -2.72
N ASP A 37 3.17 4.50 -2.91
CA ASP A 37 3.89 5.20 -1.83
C ASP A 37 3.58 6.69 -1.90
N SER A 38 3.03 7.24 -0.82
CA SER A 38 2.71 8.65 -0.66
C SER A 38 3.46 9.22 0.54
N GLY A 39 3.96 10.45 0.44
CA GLY A 39 4.69 11.13 1.53
C GLY A 39 6.16 10.74 1.69
N ARG A 40 6.75 9.92 0.80
CA ARG A 40 8.16 9.47 0.87
C ARG A 40 9.18 10.61 0.91
N LEU A 41 8.92 11.72 0.20
CA LEU A 41 9.88 12.82 0.00
C LEU A 41 9.78 13.95 1.03
N SER A 42 8.89 13.86 2.03
CA SER A 42 8.78 14.93 3.02
C SER A 42 9.84 14.77 4.12
N ASP A 43 10.62 15.81 4.38
CA ASP A 43 11.61 15.85 5.47
C ASP A 43 10.97 15.53 6.84
N ALA A 44 9.68 15.84 7.01
CA ALA A 44 8.89 15.53 8.20
C ALA A 44 8.72 14.01 8.48
N ASN A 45 8.98 13.14 7.50
CA ASN A 45 8.90 11.69 7.61
C ASN A 45 10.25 11.03 7.89
N SER A 46 11.34 11.78 7.92
CA SER A 46 12.66 11.23 8.21
C SER A 46 12.67 10.61 9.61
N GLY A 47 12.94 9.30 9.67
CA GLY A 47 13.02 8.54 10.92
C GLY A 47 11.67 8.13 11.55
N ARG A 48 10.52 8.34 10.89
CA ARG A 48 9.21 7.91 11.40
C ARG A 48 8.73 6.60 10.73
N PRO A 49 8.14 5.66 11.47
CA PRO A 49 7.52 4.46 10.89
C PRO A 49 6.39 4.84 9.92
N PRO A 50 6.37 4.33 8.67
CA PRO A 50 5.28 4.58 7.75
C PRO A 50 4.03 3.76 8.14
N LEU A 51 2.87 4.21 7.66
CA LEU A 51 1.64 3.43 7.69
C LEU A 51 1.57 2.51 6.47
N VAL A 52 1.40 1.21 6.70
CA VAL A 52 1.24 0.19 5.67
C VAL A 52 -0.22 -0.27 5.64
N CYS A 53 -0.91 0.00 4.54
CA CYS A 53 -2.29 -0.39 4.28
C CYS A 53 -2.33 -1.75 3.55
N LEU A 54 -3.01 -2.72 4.14
CA LEU A 54 -3.11 -4.10 3.63
C LEU A 54 -4.57 -4.43 3.25
N PRO A 55 -4.87 -4.69 1.97
CA PRO A 55 -6.22 -4.98 1.51
C PRO A 55 -6.74 -6.34 2.01
N GLY A 56 -8.06 -6.50 1.98
CA GLY A 56 -8.73 -7.78 2.19
C GLY A 56 -8.77 -8.65 0.93
N THR A 57 -9.44 -9.80 0.99
CA THR A 57 -9.45 -10.84 -0.06
C THR A 57 -9.79 -10.34 -1.46
N SER A 58 -10.76 -9.43 -1.56
CA SER A 58 -11.22 -8.87 -2.84
C SER A 58 -10.74 -7.43 -3.06
N GLY A 59 -9.94 -6.90 -2.15
CA GLY A 59 -9.43 -5.53 -2.20
C GLY A 59 -8.12 -5.46 -2.99
N ALA A 60 -7.87 -4.30 -3.58
CA ALA A 60 -6.57 -3.96 -4.15
C ALA A 60 -5.92 -2.84 -3.34
N ALA A 61 -4.60 -2.66 -3.49
CA ALA A 61 -3.89 -1.52 -2.88
C ALA A 61 -4.57 -0.16 -3.16
N LEU A 62 -5.15 0.00 -4.35
CA LEU A 62 -5.83 1.24 -4.78
C LEU A 62 -7.09 1.57 -3.96
N CYS A 63 -7.67 0.60 -3.24
CA CYS A 63 -8.80 0.84 -2.33
C CYS A 63 -8.46 1.87 -1.24
N PHE A 64 -7.18 2.09 -0.95
CA PHE A 64 -6.70 3.04 0.05
C PHE A 64 -6.29 4.41 -0.52
N HIS A 65 -6.61 4.74 -1.78
CA HIS A 65 -6.15 5.99 -2.41
C HIS A 65 -6.51 7.24 -1.61
N LEU A 66 -7.67 7.26 -0.93
CA LEU A 66 -8.05 8.36 -0.05
C LEU A 66 -7.14 8.45 1.17
N GLN A 67 -6.82 7.32 1.82
CA GLN A 67 -5.87 7.30 2.94
C GLN A 67 -4.49 7.81 2.50
N LEU A 68 -3.97 7.35 1.36
CA LEU A 68 -2.68 7.82 0.84
C LEU A 68 -2.68 9.32 0.54
N ARG A 69 -3.76 9.83 -0.05
CA ARG A 69 -3.88 11.24 -0.39
C ARG A 69 -3.98 12.12 0.87
N GLU A 70 -4.92 11.81 1.75
CA GLU A 70 -5.21 12.66 2.91
C GLU A 70 -4.11 12.63 3.98
N LEU A 71 -3.51 11.45 4.23
CA LEU A 71 -2.40 11.34 5.18
C LEU A 71 -1.07 11.80 4.57
N GLY A 72 -0.86 11.54 3.28
CA GLY A 72 0.30 12.05 2.55
C GLY A 72 0.36 13.57 2.55
N ALA A 73 -0.78 14.24 2.33
CA ALA A 73 -0.88 15.71 2.41
C ALA A 73 -0.60 16.26 3.82
N LYS A 74 -0.86 15.47 4.88
CA LYS A 74 -0.52 15.80 6.26
C LYS A 74 0.94 15.48 6.61
N GLY A 75 1.72 15.00 5.65
CA GLY A 75 3.13 14.69 5.84
C GLY A 75 3.38 13.35 6.51
N PHE A 76 2.45 12.40 6.47
CA PHE A 76 2.71 11.00 6.87
C PHE A 76 3.09 10.16 5.65
N ARG A 77 4.07 9.27 5.81
CA ARG A 77 4.39 8.29 4.76
C ARG A 77 3.40 7.15 4.84
N VAL A 78 2.67 6.91 3.75
CA VAL A 78 1.65 5.85 3.66
C VAL A 78 1.91 5.00 2.42
N LEU A 79 1.99 3.70 2.66
CA LEU A 79 2.14 2.66 1.65
C LEU A 79 0.83 1.89 1.56
N ALA A 80 0.26 1.70 0.38
CA ALA A 80 -0.73 0.63 0.18
C ALA A 80 -0.13 -0.46 -0.67
N ILE A 81 -0.19 -1.69 -0.16
CA ILE A 81 0.54 -2.82 -0.74
C ILE A 81 -0.41 -3.84 -1.37
N GLN A 82 0.09 -4.48 -2.41
CA GLN A 82 -0.50 -5.66 -3.04
C GLN A 82 0.51 -6.79 -2.88
N HIS A 83 0.16 -7.77 -2.05
CA HIS A 83 1.03 -8.92 -1.80
C HIS A 83 1.06 -9.86 -3.02
N PRO A 84 2.17 -10.60 -3.21
CA PRO A 84 2.25 -11.66 -4.21
C PRO A 84 1.29 -12.81 -3.87
N ILE A 85 0.98 -13.63 -4.86
CA ILE A 85 0.20 -14.86 -4.65
C ILE A 85 1.12 -15.87 -3.98
N VAL A 86 0.73 -16.31 -2.78
CA VAL A 86 1.39 -17.33 -1.97
C VAL A 86 0.34 -18.28 -1.42
N TRP A 87 0.74 -19.49 -1.01
CA TRP A 87 -0.21 -20.55 -0.68
C TRP A 87 -0.37 -20.77 0.83
N THR A 88 0.62 -20.37 1.62
CA THR A 88 0.58 -20.54 3.08
C THR A 88 0.73 -19.22 3.81
N HIS A 89 0.22 -19.15 5.04
CA HIS A 89 0.40 -17.99 5.91
C HIS A 89 1.87 -17.78 6.26
N GLU A 90 2.63 -18.87 6.44
CA GLU A 90 4.07 -18.80 6.70
C GLU A 90 4.84 -18.21 5.51
N GLU A 91 4.56 -18.65 4.28
CA GLU A 91 5.12 -18.03 3.07
C GLU A 91 4.77 -16.55 2.99
N TRP A 92 3.55 -16.17 3.37
CA TRP A 92 3.12 -14.78 3.39
C TRP A 92 3.94 -13.95 4.39
N ILE A 93 4.12 -14.42 5.63
CA ILE A 93 4.91 -13.74 6.66
C ILE A 93 6.35 -13.55 6.18
N GLN A 94 6.96 -14.61 5.67
CA GLN A 94 8.34 -14.56 5.17
C GLN A 94 8.48 -13.63 3.95
N SER A 95 7.51 -13.63 3.03
CA SER A 95 7.50 -12.73 1.88
C SER A 95 7.30 -11.27 2.30
N PHE A 96 6.46 -11.02 3.31
CA PHE A 96 6.22 -9.69 3.86
C PHE A 96 7.47 -9.13 4.55
N ASP A 97 8.16 -9.94 5.35
CA ASP A 97 9.45 -9.56 5.95
C ASP A 97 10.49 -9.19 4.89
N ARG A 98 10.61 -9.98 3.82
CA ARG A 98 11.51 -9.67 2.69
C ARG A 98 11.13 -8.36 1.99
N PHE A 99 9.85 -8.08 1.84
CA PHE A 99 9.37 -6.82 1.29
C PHE A 99 9.77 -5.62 2.17
N LEU A 100 9.56 -5.71 3.49
CA LEU A 100 9.96 -4.65 4.43
C LEU A 100 11.47 -4.40 4.41
N ASN A 101 12.25 -5.48 4.39
CA ASN A 101 13.70 -5.41 4.25
C ASN A 101 14.13 -4.73 2.94
N ALA A 102 13.53 -5.12 1.81
CA ALA A 102 13.83 -4.53 0.50
C ALA A 102 13.42 -3.06 0.41
N MET A 103 12.41 -2.64 1.16
CA MET A 103 11.96 -1.25 1.28
C MET A 103 12.72 -0.44 2.35
N ASN A 104 13.64 -1.09 3.08
CA ASN A 104 14.38 -0.54 4.22
C ASN A 104 13.45 0.05 5.30
N LEU A 105 12.44 -0.73 5.69
CA LEU A 105 11.40 -0.38 6.67
C LEU A 105 11.55 -1.23 7.94
N PRO A 106 12.37 -0.80 8.92
CA PRO A 106 12.60 -1.59 10.13
C PRO A 106 11.41 -1.60 11.11
N GLU A 107 10.56 -0.58 11.05
CA GLU A 107 9.36 -0.45 11.88
C GLU A 107 8.24 0.13 11.01
N ILE A 108 7.01 -0.35 11.23
CA ILE A 108 5.82 0.09 10.50
C ILE A 108 4.61 0.18 11.44
N HIS A 109 3.66 1.03 11.08
CA HIS A 109 2.28 0.92 11.55
C HIS A 109 1.46 0.19 10.50
N VAL A 110 0.45 -0.59 10.93
CA VAL A 110 -0.39 -1.36 9.99
C VAL A 110 -1.84 -0.92 10.07
N TYR A 111 -2.44 -0.66 8.91
CA TYR A 111 -3.88 -0.53 8.74
C TYR A 111 -4.38 -1.63 7.80
N ALA A 112 -5.02 -2.65 8.35
CA ALA A 112 -5.41 -3.83 7.59
C ALA A 112 -6.92 -4.11 7.71
N VAL A 113 -7.48 -4.74 6.68
CA VAL A 113 -8.91 -5.06 6.63
C VAL A 113 -9.14 -6.51 6.21
N SER A 114 -10.11 -7.18 6.84
CA SER A 114 -10.52 -8.56 6.50
C SER A 114 -9.32 -9.54 6.45
N LEU A 115 -9.07 -10.23 5.34
CA LEU A 115 -7.90 -11.11 5.16
C LEU A 115 -6.59 -10.43 5.49
N GLY A 116 -6.40 -9.16 5.12
CA GLY A 116 -5.19 -8.43 5.49
C GLY A 116 -5.00 -8.36 7.01
N ALA A 117 -6.09 -8.11 7.75
CA ALA A 117 -6.04 -8.07 9.20
C ALA A 117 -5.77 -9.45 9.82
N TYR A 118 -6.26 -10.53 9.18
CA TYR A 118 -5.93 -11.89 9.58
C TYR A 118 -4.45 -12.23 9.34
N LEU A 119 -3.91 -11.86 8.18
CA LEU A 119 -2.52 -12.18 7.81
C LEU A 119 -1.49 -11.54 8.74
N ILE A 120 -1.78 -10.36 9.29
CA ILE A 120 -0.89 -9.67 10.22
C ILE A 120 -1.05 -10.13 11.68
N GLN A 121 -2.10 -10.87 12.01
CA GLN A 121 -2.29 -11.42 13.35
C GLN A 121 -1.30 -12.57 13.55
N VAL A 122 -0.37 -12.39 14.49
CA VAL A 122 0.49 -13.44 15.05
C VAL A 122 0.16 -13.56 16.53
#